data_AF-A0A3C1VBD4-F1
#
_entry.id   AF-A0A3C1VBD4-F1
#
_cell.length_a   1.000
_cell.length_b   1.000
_cell.length_c   1.000
_cell.angle_alpha   90.00
_cell.angle_beta   90.00
_cell.angle_gamma   90.00
#
_symmetry.space_group_name_H-M   'P 1'
#
loop_
_entity.id
_entity.type
_entity.pdbx_description
1 polymer ?
#
loop_
_entity_poly.entity_id
_entity_poly.type
_entity_poly.pdbx_seq_one_letter_code
_entity_poly.pdbx_strand_id
1 'polypeptide(L)'
;MKLPNADKAVVEREKIEDYLLNSAHPDNGGKAQFFERFGFHQNEWKILAEAFFDLARTAEVTHSMKSSHGQKYVIVGRIESPSGKLALVRTIWIVDKGSDVARLVTAYPRKE
;
A
#
# COMPACT_ATOMS: atom_id res chain seq x y z
N MET A 1 -4.33 -10.04 -14.02
CA MET A 1 -2.88 -10.37 -13.88
C MET A 1 -2.43 -10.06 -12.46
N LYS A 2 -1.40 -10.76 -11.94
CA LYS A 2 -0.82 -10.49 -10.61
C LYS A 2 0.31 -9.46 -10.64
N LEU A 3 0.66 -8.92 -9.48
CA LEU A 3 1.87 -8.13 -9.31
C LEU A 3 3.09 -9.05 -9.56
N PRO A 4 4.07 -8.66 -10.40
CA PRO A 4 5.25 -9.47 -10.62
C PRO A 4 6.04 -9.67 -9.32
N ASN A 5 6.46 -10.92 -9.07
CA ASN A 5 7.23 -11.31 -7.89
C ASN A 5 6.64 -10.78 -6.57
N ALA A 6 5.31 -10.87 -6.42
CA ALA A 6 4.62 -10.32 -5.25
C ALA A 6 5.15 -10.89 -3.92
N ASP A 7 5.65 -12.13 -3.90
CA ASP A 7 6.28 -12.73 -2.71
C ASP A 7 7.59 -12.05 -2.28
N LYS A 8 8.20 -11.25 -3.18
CA LYS A 8 9.38 -10.42 -2.91
C LYS A 8 9.02 -8.94 -2.69
N ALA A 9 7.74 -8.58 -2.70
CA ALA A 9 7.33 -7.19 -2.60
C ALA A 9 7.77 -6.59 -1.26
N VAL A 10 8.17 -5.32 -1.30
CA VAL A 10 8.68 -4.60 -0.13
C VAL A 10 7.75 -3.45 0.23
N VAL A 11 7.40 -3.40 1.50
CA VAL A 11 6.71 -2.27 2.14
C VAL A 11 7.66 -1.66 3.14
N GLU A 12 8.28 -0.53 2.78
CA GLU A 12 9.26 0.13 3.62
C GLU A 12 8.61 0.76 4.86
N ARG A 13 9.29 0.68 6.00
CA ARG A 13 8.84 1.24 7.28
C ARG A 13 8.50 2.71 7.15
N GLU A 14 9.39 3.48 6.53
CA GLU A 14 9.28 4.92 6.34
C GLU A 14 8.04 5.28 5.51
N LYS A 15 7.64 4.41 4.57
CA LYS A 15 6.41 4.62 3.79
C LYS A 15 5.15 4.48 4.63
N ILE A 16 5.17 3.61 5.65
CA ILE A 16 4.04 3.44 6.54
C ILE A 16 4.09 4.47 7.67
N GLU A 17 5.15 4.47 8.45
CA GLU A 17 5.29 5.21 9.70
C GLU A 17 5.40 6.71 9.45
N ASP A 18 6.27 7.14 8.54
CA ASP A 18 6.60 8.55 8.36
C ASP A 18 5.68 9.25 7.36
N TYR A 19 4.94 8.48 6.56
CA TYR A 19 4.05 8.98 5.52
C TYR A 19 2.58 8.58 5.68
N LEU A 20 2.22 7.29 5.57
CA LEU A 20 0.81 6.88 5.53
C LEU A 20 0.09 7.04 6.88
N LEU A 21 0.76 6.71 7.98
CA LEU A 21 0.26 6.82 9.36
C LEU A 21 0.72 8.09 10.08
N ASN A 22 1.41 8.99 9.37
CA ASN A 22 1.81 10.27 9.91
C ASN A 22 0.84 11.37 9.46
N SER A 23 -0.07 11.76 10.36
CA SER A 23 -1.03 12.84 10.11
C SER A 23 -0.38 14.23 9.95
N ALA A 24 0.84 14.41 10.45
CA ALA A 24 1.60 15.65 10.32
C ALA A 24 2.39 15.75 9.00
N HIS A 25 2.49 14.67 8.21
CA HIS A 25 3.17 14.72 6.93
C HIS A 25 2.39 15.63 5.95
N PRO A 26 3.05 16.60 5.29
CA PRO A 26 2.37 17.62 4.47
C PRO A 26 1.51 17.00 3.34
N ASP A 27 2.00 15.92 2.73
CA ASP A 27 1.28 15.19 1.67
C ASP A 27 0.40 14.02 2.18
N ASN A 28 0.15 13.91 3.49
CA ASN A 28 -0.65 12.81 4.03
C ASN A 28 -2.08 12.86 3.45
N GLY A 29 -2.67 14.05 3.30
CA GLY A 29 -3.95 14.23 2.61
C GLY A 29 -5.09 13.39 3.19
N GLY A 30 -5.12 13.18 4.51
CA GLY A 30 -6.16 12.43 5.22
C GLY A 30 -5.99 10.91 5.22
N LYS A 31 -4.87 10.38 4.69
CA LYS A 31 -4.56 8.94 4.72
C LYS A 31 -4.45 8.41 6.15
N ALA A 32 -3.74 9.11 7.02
CA ALA A 32 -3.54 8.69 8.41
C ALA A 32 -4.88 8.57 9.13
N GLN A 33 -5.72 9.61 9.06
CA GLN A 33 -7.05 9.60 9.66
C GLN A 33 -7.92 8.44 9.15
N PHE A 34 -7.83 8.10 7.86
CA PHE A 34 -8.55 6.94 7.34
C PHE A 34 -8.05 5.64 7.96
N PHE A 35 -6.74 5.38 7.95
CA PHE A 35 -6.18 4.14 8.47
C PHE A 35 -6.37 4.00 9.99
N GLU A 36 -6.27 5.10 10.74
CA GLU A 36 -6.55 5.15 12.17
C GLU A 36 -8.00 4.77 12.49
N ARG A 37 -8.98 5.15 11.66
CA ARG A 37 -10.39 4.73 11.84
C ARG A 37 -10.61 3.22 11.70
N PHE A 38 -9.68 2.53 11.04
CA PHE A 38 -9.64 1.08 10.92
C PHE A 38 -8.73 0.43 11.98
N GLY A 39 -8.18 1.21 12.90
CA GLY A 39 -7.34 0.75 14.02
C GLY A 39 -5.87 0.57 13.66
N PHE A 40 -5.40 1.10 12.54
CA PHE A 40 -3.96 1.10 12.23
C PHE A 40 -3.28 2.28 12.90
N HIS A 41 -2.17 2.03 13.60
CA HIS A 41 -1.44 3.04 14.35
C HIS A 41 0.05 3.05 14.01
N GLN A 42 0.68 4.21 14.12
CA GLN A 42 2.08 4.44 13.74
C GLN A 42 3.06 3.52 14.49
N ASN A 43 2.84 3.30 15.79
CA ASN A 43 3.62 2.38 16.63
C ASN A 43 3.44 0.89 16.26
N GLU A 44 2.38 0.57 15.53
CA GLU A 44 2.03 -0.78 15.05
C GLU A 44 2.08 -0.85 13.51
N TRP A 45 2.97 -0.05 12.88
CA TRP A 45 3.06 0.11 11.44
C TRP A 45 3.15 -1.21 10.65
N LYS A 46 3.75 -2.25 11.26
CA LYS A 46 3.91 -3.57 10.65
C LYS A 46 2.57 -4.21 10.28
N ILE A 47 1.51 -3.97 11.06
CA ILE A 47 0.19 -4.52 10.79
C ILE A 47 -0.35 -4.00 9.43
N LEU A 48 -0.18 -2.70 9.16
CA LEU A 48 -0.57 -2.13 7.87
C LEU A 48 0.34 -2.60 6.74
N ALA A 49 1.65 -2.77 7.02
CA ALA A 49 2.60 -3.27 6.05
C ALA A 49 2.28 -4.71 5.60
N GLU A 50 2.01 -5.60 6.54
CA GLU A 50 1.60 -6.98 6.30
C GLU A 50 0.28 -7.03 5.52
N ALA A 51 -0.71 -6.22 5.90
CA ALA A 51 -1.97 -6.12 5.18
C ALA A 51 -1.81 -5.69 3.71
N PHE A 52 -0.90 -4.75 3.41
CA PHE A 52 -0.60 -4.37 2.02
C PHE A 52 0.20 -5.43 1.27
N PHE A 53 1.12 -6.11 1.94
CA PHE A 53 1.89 -7.21 1.37
C PHE A 53 0.97 -8.37 0.95
N ASP A 54 0.05 -8.78 1.83
CA ASP A 54 -0.91 -9.83 1.54
C ASP A 54 -1.88 -9.43 0.43
N LEU A 55 -2.33 -8.17 0.41
CA LEU A 55 -3.12 -7.64 -0.70
C LEU A 55 -2.35 -7.72 -2.03
N ALA A 56 -1.06 -7.37 -2.03
CA ALA A 56 -0.24 -7.40 -3.23
C ALA A 56 -0.04 -8.81 -3.81
N ARG A 57 0.00 -9.83 -2.93
CA ARG A 57 0.12 -11.24 -3.31
C ARG A 57 -1.19 -11.82 -3.82
N THR A 58 -2.30 -11.45 -3.19
CA THR A 58 -3.59 -12.11 -3.40
C THR A 58 -4.48 -11.42 -4.43
N ALA A 59 -4.43 -10.09 -4.55
CA ALA A 59 -5.30 -9.35 -5.46
C ALA A 59 -4.75 -9.28 -6.89
N GLU A 60 -5.62 -8.91 -7.83
CA GLU A 60 -5.22 -8.63 -9.20
C GLU A 60 -4.80 -7.17 -9.38
N VAL A 61 -3.85 -6.95 -10.29
CA VAL A 61 -3.52 -5.63 -10.80
C VAL A 61 -4.69 -5.13 -11.64
N THR A 62 -5.25 -4.00 -11.21
CA THR A 62 -6.34 -3.30 -11.90
C THR A 62 -5.85 -2.42 -13.05
N HIS A 63 -4.63 -1.89 -12.94
CA HIS A 63 -4.02 -1.05 -13.96
C HIS A 63 -2.50 -1.10 -13.87
N SER A 64 -1.81 -0.96 -15.00
CA SER A 64 -0.36 -0.84 -15.03
C SER A 64 0.08 0.23 -16.03
N MET A 65 1.17 0.93 -15.73
CA MET A 65 1.67 2.04 -16.54
C MET A 65 3.21 2.08 -16.54
N LYS A 66 3.82 2.25 -17.71
CA LYS A 66 5.26 2.53 -17.84
C LYS A 66 5.58 3.94 -17.36
N SER A 67 6.71 4.09 -16.68
CA SER A 67 7.27 5.38 -16.29
C SER A 67 8.77 5.42 -16.59
N SER A 68 9.39 6.60 -16.47
CA SER A 68 10.83 6.78 -16.58
C SER A 68 11.63 5.91 -15.60
N HIS A 69 11.08 5.65 -14.41
CA HIS A 69 11.73 4.91 -13.32
C HIS A 69 11.51 3.40 -13.40
N GLY A 70 10.40 2.97 -13.99
CA GLY A 70 10.00 1.56 -14.00
C GLY A 70 8.55 1.36 -14.39
N GLN A 71 8.03 0.15 -14.15
CA GLN A 71 6.62 -0.16 -14.36
C GLN A 71 5.84 0.04 -13.07
N LYS A 72 4.80 0.87 -13.11
CA LYS A 72 3.87 1.05 -12.00
C LYS A 72 2.69 0.10 -12.11
N TYR A 73 2.22 -0.38 -10.98
CA TYR A 73 1.09 -1.28 -10.84
C TYR A 73 0.11 -0.73 -9.81
N VAL A 74 -1.17 -0.82 -10.12
CA VAL A 74 -2.26 -0.37 -9.27
C VAL A 74 -3.08 -1.56 -8.85
N ILE A 75 -3.24 -1.74 -7.55
CA ILE A 75 -4.06 -2.79 -6.97
C ILE A 75 -5.18 -2.11 -6.18
N VAL A 76 -6.40 -2.59 -6.34
CA VAL A 76 -7.55 -2.16 -5.54
C VAL A 76 -8.12 -3.40 -4.87
N GLY A 77 -8.33 -3.33 -3.57
CA GLY A 77 -8.91 -4.44 -2.83
C GLY A 77 -9.15 -4.10 -1.37
N ARG A 78 -9.69 -5.07 -0.64
CA ARG A 78 -9.99 -4.95 0.78
C ARG A 78 -8.85 -5.53 1.60
N ILE A 79 -8.49 -4.85 2.68
CA ILE A 79 -7.55 -5.36 3.68
C ILE A 79 -8.27 -5.59 5.00
N GLU A 80 -7.86 -6.63 5.71
CA GLU A 80 -8.24 -6.84 7.11
C GLU A 80 -7.63 -5.73 7.98
N SER A 81 -8.34 -5.34 9.03
CA SER A 81 -7.88 -4.28 9.92
C SER A 81 -8.09 -4.63 11.40
N PRO A 82 -7.32 -4.02 12.32
CA PRO A 82 -7.47 -4.24 13.76
C PRO A 82 -8.88 -3.94 14.28
N SER A 83 -9.62 -3.04 13.63
CA SER A 83 -11.03 -2.75 13.99
C SER A 83 -12.02 -3.88 13.67
N GLY A 84 -11.58 -4.95 13.00
CA GLY A 84 -12.43 -6.04 12.51
C GLY A 84 -13.24 -5.69 11.26
N LYS A 85 -13.14 -4.46 10.76
CA LYS A 85 -13.76 -4.03 9.49
C LYS A 85 -12.79 -4.18 8.32
N LEU A 86 -13.32 -4.41 7.13
CA LEU A 86 -12.50 -4.40 5.92
C LEU A 86 -12.32 -2.98 5.39
N ALA A 87 -11.08 -2.57 5.15
CA ALA A 87 -10.77 -1.28 4.55
C ALA A 87 -10.59 -1.43 3.03
N LEU A 88 -11.38 -0.72 2.23
CA LEU A 88 -11.19 -0.68 0.77
C LEU A 88 -10.09 0.33 0.43
N VAL A 89 -9.03 -0.15 -0.23
CA VAL A 89 -7.84 0.64 -0.51
C VAL A 89 -7.40 0.51 -1.97
N ARG A 90 -6.69 1.53 -2.44
CA ARG A 90 -5.89 1.49 -3.66
C ARG A 90 -4.42 1.60 -3.30
N THR A 91 -3.62 0.60 -3.64
CA THR A 91 -2.16 0.64 -3.50
C THR A 91 -1.50 0.84 -4.86
N ILE A 92 -0.38 1.56 -4.87
CA ILE A 92 0.46 1.78 -6.04
C ILE A 92 1.84 1.22 -5.76
N TRP A 93 2.30 0.37 -6.65
CA TRP A 93 3.60 -0.30 -6.58
C TRP A 93 4.44 0.08 -7.78
N ILE A 94 5.76 0.01 -7.64
CA ILE A 94 6.71 0.18 -8.75
C ILE A 94 7.73 -0.95 -8.77
N VAL A 95 7.97 -1.49 -9.96
CA VAL A 95 9.14 -2.32 -10.25
C VAL A 95 10.08 -1.47 -11.08
N ASP A 96 11.20 -1.07 -10.48
CA ASP A 96 12.20 -0.24 -11.17
C ASP A 96 12.89 -0.99 -12.30
N LYS A 97 13.46 -0.24 -13.25
CA LYS A 97 14.22 -0.82 -14.38
C LYS A 97 15.36 -1.70 -13.86
N GLY A 98 15.40 -2.94 -14.30
CA GLY A 98 16.41 -3.93 -13.89
C GLY A 98 16.18 -4.53 -12.51
N SER A 99 15.13 -4.15 -11.80
CA SER A 99 14.70 -4.76 -10.54
C SER A 99 13.66 -5.84 -10.82
N ASP A 100 13.65 -6.88 -9.98
CA ASP A 100 12.57 -7.85 -9.90
C ASP A 100 11.68 -7.65 -8.66
N VAL A 101 12.05 -6.69 -7.79
CA VAL A 101 11.33 -6.34 -6.56
C VAL A 101 10.33 -5.21 -6.83
N ALA A 102 9.08 -5.42 -6.41
CA ALA A 102 8.05 -4.40 -6.36
C ALA A 102 8.09 -3.66 -5.02
N ARG A 103 8.11 -2.32 -5.05
CA ARG A 103 8.10 -1.47 -3.86
C ARG A 103 6.82 -0.66 -3.75
N LEU A 104 6.33 -0.48 -2.52
CA LEU A 104 5.16 0.34 -2.27
C LEU A 104 5.49 1.82 -2.52
N VAL A 105 4.77 2.44 -3.46
CA VAL A 105 4.88 3.87 -3.72
C VAL A 105 4.00 4.65 -2.75
N THR A 106 2.72 4.26 -2.65
CA THR A 106 1.71 4.90 -1.80
C THR A 106 0.44 4.05 -1.73
N ALA A 107 -0.43 4.33 -0.75
CA ALA A 107 -1.79 3.82 -0.66
C ALA A 107 -2.80 4.97 -0.51
N TYR A 108 -4.05 4.72 -0.90
CA TYR A 108 -5.15 5.68 -0.76
C TYR A 108 -6.43 4.98 -0.28
N PRO A 109 -7.25 5.67 0.52
CA PRO A 109 -8.63 5.28 0.76
C PRO A 109 -9.41 5.20 -0.56
N ARG A 110 -10.28 4.20 -0.69
CA ARG A 110 -11.32 4.19 -1.71
C ARG A 110 -12.67 4.28 -1.01
N LYS A 111 -13.56 5.11 -1.56
CA LYS A 111 -14.98 5.01 -1.25
C LYS A 111 -15.53 3.80 -2.01
N GLU A 112 -16.43 3.06 -1.35
CA GLU A 112 -17.23 2.02 -2.02
C GLU A 112 -18.08 2.61 -3.14
#